data_AF-A0A7J8L658-F1
#
_entry.id   AF-A0A7J8L658-F1
#
_cell.length_a   1.000
_cell.length_b   1.000
_cell.length_c   1.000
_cell.angle_alpha   90.00
_cell.angle_beta   90.00
_cell.angle_gamma   90.00
#
_symmetry.space_group_name_H-M   'P 1'
#
loop_
_entity.id
_entity.type
_entity.pdbx_description
1 polymer ?
#
loop_
_entity_poly.entity_id
_entity_poly.type
_entity_poly.pdbx_seq_one_letter_code
_entity_poly.pdbx_strand_id
1 'polypeptide(L)'
;MMRGQRGWRELAILGDKINKFTGMIEGLIWSPRGGDSNDQVDNWAFEEGPHSDFPGPTSGSTACVAVIRNNQLIVANAGDSRCVISRKGQAYNLSRDHKPDLEVEKERILKAGGFIHAGRVNGSLNLARAIGDMEFKQNKFLSAEKQIVTANPDINTVELCDDDEFMVLACDGIWYS
;
A
#
# COMPACT_ATOMS: atom_id res chain seq x y z
N MET A 1 -7.37 -5.60 -44.46
CA MET A 1 -8.69 -4.96 -44.67
C MET A 1 -9.42 -4.92 -43.34
N MET A 2 -9.57 -3.73 -42.75
CA MET A 2 -10.59 -3.30 -41.79
C MET A 2 -10.31 -1.80 -41.51
N ARG A 3 -11.18 -0.92 -42.02
CA ARG A 3 -11.15 0.54 -41.79
C ARG A 3 -12.00 0.85 -40.56
N GLY A 4 -11.52 1.69 -39.64
CA GLY A 4 -12.29 2.20 -38.52
C GLY A 4 -12.02 3.69 -38.27
N GLN A 5 -12.81 4.56 -38.87
CA GLN A 5 -12.75 6.03 -38.76
C GLN A 5 -13.19 6.61 -37.39
N ARG A 6 -13.00 5.90 -36.27
CA ARG A 6 -13.50 6.36 -34.94
C ARG A 6 -12.45 7.02 -34.03
N GLY A 7 -11.16 6.83 -34.25
CA GLY A 7 -10.12 7.34 -33.33
C GLY A 7 -9.83 8.86 -33.39
N TRP A 8 -10.20 9.56 -34.47
CA TRP A 8 -9.81 10.97 -34.65
C TRP A 8 -10.69 11.97 -33.88
N ARG A 9 -11.95 11.60 -33.59
CA ARG A 9 -12.84 12.44 -32.78
C ARG A 9 -12.50 12.40 -31.28
N GLU A 10 -12.00 11.26 -30.79
CA GLU A 10 -11.59 11.10 -29.39
C GLU A 10 -10.27 11.83 -29.09
N LEU A 11 -9.34 11.87 -30.05
CA LEU A 11 -8.09 12.63 -29.91
C LEU A 11 -8.29 14.15 -29.91
N ALA A 12 -9.26 14.68 -30.66
CA ALA A 12 -9.59 16.11 -30.63
C ALA A 12 -10.15 16.56 -29.27
N ILE A 13 -10.99 15.72 -28.65
CA ILE A 13 -11.54 15.96 -27.29
C ILE A 13 -10.44 15.90 -26.23
N LEU A 14 -9.40 15.08 -26.45
CA LEU A 14 -8.22 15.01 -25.57
C LEU A 14 -7.37 16.29 -25.68
N GLY A 15 -7.17 16.82 -26.90
CA GLY A 15 -6.42 18.06 -27.15
C GLY A 15 -7.06 19.28 -26.48
N ASP A 16 -8.38 19.41 -26.55
CA ASP A 16 -9.11 20.51 -25.89
C ASP A 16 -9.07 20.40 -24.35
N LYS A 17 -9.05 19.18 -23.81
CA LYS A 17 -8.89 18.95 -22.36
C LYS A 17 -7.48 19.26 -21.87
N ILE A 18 -6.44 18.97 -22.66
CA ILE A 18 -5.05 19.30 -22.33
C ILE A 18 -4.86 20.82 -22.30
N ASN A 19 -5.41 21.56 -23.27
CA ASN A 19 -5.34 23.02 -23.30
C ASN A 19 -6.11 23.68 -22.14
N LYS A 20 -7.21 23.09 -21.68
CA LYS A 20 -7.91 23.53 -20.46
C LYS A 20 -7.11 23.21 -19.18
N PHE A 21 -6.42 22.08 -19.15
CA PHE A 21 -5.62 21.65 -18.01
C PHE A 21 -4.36 22.52 -17.84
N THR A 22 -3.68 22.91 -18.93
CA THR A 22 -2.58 23.87 -18.87
C THR A 22 -3.03 25.26 -18.43
N GLY A 23 -4.20 25.73 -18.88
CA GLY A 23 -4.78 27.00 -18.41
C GLY A 23 -5.15 27.00 -16.92
N MET A 24 -5.49 25.85 -16.33
CA MET A 24 -5.74 25.70 -14.90
C MET A 24 -4.46 25.65 -14.06
N ILE A 25 -3.37 25.08 -14.60
CA ILE A 25 -2.07 25.02 -13.89
C ILE A 25 -1.45 26.41 -13.71
N GLU A 26 -1.58 27.31 -14.69
CA GLU A 26 -1.08 28.69 -14.54
C GLU A 26 -1.83 29.49 -13.45
N GLY A 27 -3.10 29.13 -13.17
CA GLY A 27 -3.88 29.72 -12.08
C GLY A 27 -3.52 29.16 -10.68
N LEU A 28 -2.86 28.00 -10.61
CA LEU A 28 -2.47 27.34 -9.35
C LEU A 28 -1.10 27.78 -8.82
N ILE A 29 -0.31 28.53 -9.61
CA ILE A 29 1.04 28.99 -9.24
C ILE A 29 1.02 30.36 -8.54
N TRP A 30 -0.12 31.05 -8.48
CA TRP A 30 -0.25 32.34 -7.80
C TRP A 30 -1.27 32.29 -6.65
N SER A 31 -0.81 32.18 -5.40
CA SER A 31 -1.66 32.31 -4.21
C SER A 31 -1.87 33.77 -3.82
N PRO A 32 -3.11 34.30 -3.80
CA PRO A 32 -3.42 35.49 -3.01
C PRO A 32 -3.49 35.10 -1.53
N ARG A 33 -2.82 35.89 -0.71
CA ARG A 33 -2.76 35.76 0.74
C ARG A 33 -4.16 35.83 1.38
N GLY A 34 -4.34 34.98 2.39
CA GLY A 34 -5.21 35.07 3.57
C GLY A 34 -6.41 36.03 3.60
N GLY A 35 -7.56 35.46 3.94
CA GLY A 35 -8.69 36.15 4.57
C GLY A 35 -10.00 35.97 3.82
N ASP A 36 -10.78 34.95 4.20
CA ASP A 36 -12.15 35.09 4.72
C ASP A 36 -12.88 33.74 4.71
N SER A 37 -13.41 33.40 5.89
CA SER A 37 -14.24 32.24 6.16
C SER A 37 -15.58 32.35 5.41
N ASN A 38 -15.82 31.43 4.48
CA ASN A 38 -17.15 31.10 4.01
C ASN A 38 -17.38 29.61 4.19
N ASP A 39 -18.42 29.27 4.97
CA ASP A 39 -19.01 27.94 5.14
C ASP A 39 -19.53 27.41 3.79
N GLN A 40 -18.64 26.98 2.90
CA GLN A 40 -18.99 26.07 1.82
C GLN A 40 -18.70 24.66 2.28
N VAL A 41 -19.76 23.95 2.64
CA VAL A 41 -19.72 22.49 2.75
C VAL A 41 -19.35 21.97 1.37
N ASP A 42 -18.19 21.34 1.25
CA ASP A 42 -17.72 20.68 0.03
C ASP A 42 -18.72 19.59 -0.38
N ASN A 43 -19.72 19.97 -1.16
CA ASN A 43 -20.78 19.08 -1.62
C ASN A 43 -20.29 18.33 -2.87
N TRP A 44 -19.23 17.53 -2.71
CA TRP A 44 -18.93 16.47 -3.67
C TRP A 44 -20.00 15.40 -3.48
N ALA A 45 -21.05 15.46 -4.30
CA ALA A 45 -22.02 14.38 -4.37
C ALA A 45 -21.25 13.07 -4.63
N PHE A 46 -21.41 12.10 -3.74
CA PHE A 46 -21.05 10.71 -4.00
C PHE A 46 -22.01 10.20 -5.09
N GLU A 47 -21.82 10.62 -6.33
CA GLU A 47 -22.42 9.92 -7.46
C GLU A 47 -21.76 8.55 -7.52
N GLU A 48 -22.55 7.51 -7.25
CA GLU A 48 -22.18 6.13 -7.50
C GLU A 48 -21.87 5.98 -9.00
N GLY A 49 -20.59 6.15 -9.36
CA GLY A 49 -20.11 5.88 -10.69
C GLY A 49 -20.29 4.39 -11.04
N PRO A 50 -20.13 4.00 -12.31
CA PRO A 50 -20.34 2.62 -12.79
C PRO A 50 -19.42 1.54 -12.19
N HIS A 51 -18.65 1.88 -11.15
CA HIS A 51 -17.77 1.02 -10.37
C HIS A 51 -18.06 1.07 -8.86
N SER A 52 -19.22 1.59 -8.43
CA SER A 52 -19.61 1.66 -7.00
C SER A 52 -19.67 0.30 -6.31
N ASP A 53 -19.92 -0.77 -7.08
CA ASP A 53 -19.97 -2.15 -6.60
C ASP A 53 -18.62 -2.89 -6.63
N PHE A 54 -17.51 -2.20 -6.92
CA PHE A 54 -16.20 -2.86 -7.01
C PHE A 54 -15.74 -3.33 -5.62
N PRO A 55 -15.65 -4.65 -5.34
CA PRO A 55 -15.28 -5.17 -4.02
C PRO A 55 -13.78 -5.02 -3.73
N GLY A 56 -13.01 -4.52 -4.71
CA GLY A 56 -11.57 -4.41 -4.66
C GLY A 56 -10.84 -5.59 -5.30
N PRO A 57 -9.50 -5.51 -5.40
CA PRO A 57 -8.69 -6.58 -5.97
C PRO A 57 -8.70 -7.85 -5.11
N THR A 58 -8.84 -9.00 -5.76
CA THR A 58 -8.75 -10.33 -5.13
C THR A 58 -7.32 -10.85 -5.05
N SER A 59 -6.40 -10.29 -5.83
CA SER A 59 -4.97 -10.56 -5.70
C SER A 59 -4.33 -9.66 -4.66
N GLY A 60 -3.32 -10.19 -3.97
CA GLY A 60 -2.49 -9.44 -3.05
C GLY A 60 -1.00 -9.51 -3.34
N SER A 61 -0.25 -8.70 -2.61
CA SER A 61 1.21 -8.66 -2.65
C SER A 61 1.77 -8.26 -1.29
N THR A 62 2.94 -8.81 -0.96
CA THR A 62 3.73 -8.33 0.17
C THR A 62 4.47 -7.06 -0.22
N ALA A 63 4.84 -6.26 0.77
CA ALA A 63 5.65 -5.07 0.55
C ALA A 63 6.69 -4.94 1.66
N CYS A 64 7.96 -4.93 1.27
CA CYS A 64 9.07 -4.56 2.13
C CYS A 64 9.75 -3.34 1.49
N VAL A 65 9.66 -2.19 2.16
CA VAL A 65 10.07 -0.90 1.62
C VAL A 65 11.18 -0.33 2.51
N ALA A 66 12.29 0.08 1.90
CA ALA A 66 13.36 0.81 2.56
C ALA A 66 13.45 2.22 1.98
N VAL A 67 13.37 3.23 2.84
CA VAL A 67 13.54 4.64 2.48
C VAL A 67 14.75 5.18 3.22
N ILE A 68 15.72 5.73 2.48
CA ILE A 68 16.89 6.39 3.04
C ILE A 68 16.71 7.89 2.83
N ARG A 69 16.78 8.65 3.93
CA ARG A 69 16.81 10.11 3.89
C ARG A 69 17.90 10.61 4.82
N ASN A 70 18.88 11.32 4.26
CA ASN A 70 20.11 11.68 4.95
C ASN A 70 20.77 10.40 5.52
N ASN A 71 20.97 10.36 6.83
CA ASN A 71 21.58 9.25 7.54
C ASN A 71 20.56 8.30 8.18
N GLN A 72 19.27 8.49 7.92
CA GLN A 72 18.20 7.70 8.50
C GLN A 72 17.66 6.70 7.47
N LEU A 73 17.60 5.43 7.86
CA LEU A 73 16.97 4.35 7.12
C LEU A 73 15.66 3.97 7.80
N ILE A 74 14.55 4.04 7.06
CA ILE A 74 13.21 3.66 7.50
C ILE A 74 12.80 2.41 6.71
N VAL A 75 12.52 1.32 7.41
CA VAL A 75 12.07 0.06 6.83
C VAL A 75 10.62 -0.19 7.25
N ALA A 76 9.73 -0.33 6.27
CA ALA A 76 8.33 -0.70 6.46
C ALA A 76 8.05 -2.07 5.84
N ASN A 77 7.48 -3.00 6.60
CA ASN A 77 7.16 -4.34 6.11
C ASN A 77 5.69 -4.73 6.34
N ALA A 78 5.03 -5.21 5.30
CA ALA A 78 3.72 -5.84 5.34
C ALA A 78 3.75 -7.13 4.51
N GLY A 79 3.89 -8.26 5.20
CA GLY A 79 4.03 -9.59 4.61
C GLY A 79 5.27 -10.32 5.11
N ASP A 80 5.75 -11.28 4.34
CA ASP A 80 6.86 -12.17 4.67
C ASP A 80 8.09 -12.02 3.75
N SER A 81 8.13 -10.94 2.96
CA SER A 81 9.40 -10.39 2.48
C SER A 81 10.21 -9.84 3.66
N ARG A 82 11.53 -9.73 3.50
CA ARG A 82 12.43 -9.31 4.58
C ARG A 82 13.52 -8.34 4.13
N CYS A 83 13.85 -7.41 5.03
CA CYS A 83 15.01 -6.52 4.95
C CYS A 83 16.03 -6.89 6.04
N VAL A 84 17.29 -7.06 5.62
CA VAL A 84 18.44 -7.36 6.49
C VAL A 84 19.56 -6.40 6.15
N ILE A 85 20.25 -5.88 7.16
CA ILE A 85 21.45 -5.04 7.00
C ILE A 85 22.69 -5.79 7.48
N SER A 86 23.80 -5.65 6.77
CA SER A 86 25.12 -6.07 7.23
C SER A 86 25.78 -4.91 7.96
N ARG A 87 26.16 -5.13 9.22
CA ARG A 87 26.90 -4.17 10.05
C ARG A 87 28.07 -4.88 10.71
N LYS A 88 29.30 -4.41 10.50
CA LYS A 88 30.54 -5.08 10.97
C LYS A 88 30.63 -6.55 10.58
N GLY A 89 30.22 -6.90 9.36
CA GLY A 89 30.19 -8.29 8.88
C GLY A 89 29.13 -9.18 9.54
N GLN A 90 28.17 -8.61 10.29
CA GLN A 90 27.07 -9.34 10.93
C GLN A 90 25.72 -8.92 10.35
N ALA A 91 24.84 -9.90 10.18
CA ALA A 91 23.48 -9.66 9.66
C ALA A 91 22.52 -9.28 10.79
N TYR A 92 21.80 -8.17 10.60
CA TYR A 92 20.76 -7.69 11.51
C TYR A 92 19.44 -7.56 10.77
N ASN A 93 18.37 -8.16 11.30
CA ASN A 93 17.04 -8.02 10.73
C ASN A 93 16.51 -6.61 10.97
N LEU A 94 16.13 -5.92 9.89
CA LEU A 94 15.46 -4.62 9.97
C LEU A 94 13.94 -4.72 9.91
N SER A 95 13.41 -5.86 9.47
CA SER A 95 11.98 -6.16 9.46
C SER A 95 11.67 -7.50 10.13
N ARG A 96 10.40 -7.70 10.47
CA ARG A 96 9.85 -8.98 10.94
C ARG A 96 8.85 -9.53 9.92
N ASP A 97 8.92 -10.82 9.65
CA ASP A 97 8.00 -11.50 8.75
C ASP A 97 6.64 -11.73 9.42
N HIS A 98 5.56 -11.48 8.68
CA HIS A 98 4.19 -11.58 9.17
C HIS A 98 3.55 -12.90 8.75
N LYS A 99 3.78 -13.93 9.56
CA LYS A 99 3.16 -15.25 9.40
C LYS A 99 1.90 -15.38 10.27
N PRO A 100 0.86 -16.12 9.84
CA PRO A 100 -0.38 -16.25 10.60
C PRO A 100 -0.21 -16.81 12.02
N ASP A 101 0.75 -17.70 12.23
CA ASP A 101 1.07 -18.34 13.51
C ASP A 101 1.77 -17.42 14.51
N LEU A 102 2.22 -16.24 14.08
CA LEU A 102 2.78 -15.23 14.97
C LEU A 102 1.70 -14.71 15.92
N GLU A 103 1.97 -14.70 17.23
CA GLU A 103 0.94 -14.46 18.25
C GLU A 103 0.15 -13.16 18.03
N VAL A 104 0.82 -12.05 17.68
CA VAL A 104 0.18 -10.76 17.39
C VAL A 104 -0.75 -10.83 16.18
N GLU A 105 -0.36 -11.58 15.15
CA GLU A 105 -1.14 -11.74 13.93
C GLU A 105 -2.33 -12.68 14.17
N LYS A 106 -2.08 -13.80 14.85
CA LYS A 106 -3.09 -14.78 15.27
C LYS A 106 -4.18 -14.13 16.11
N GLU A 107 -3.79 -13.31 17.09
CA GLU A 107 -4.74 -12.58 17.94
C GLU A 107 -5.63 -11.65 17.10
N ARG A 108 -5.05 -10.90 16.15
CA ARG A 108 -5.82 -10.04 15.23
C ARG A 108 -6.78 -10.87 14.37
N ILE A 109 -6.29 -11.94 13.75
CA ILE A 109 -7.08 -12.83 12.87
C ILE A 109 -8.30 -13.38 13.62
N LEU A 110 -8.11 -13.90 14.83
CA LEU A 110 -9.18 -14.45 15.65
C LEU A 110 -10.18 -13.37 16.10
N LYS A 111 -9.69 -12.20 16.55
CA LYS A 111 -10.56 -11.06 16.92
C LYS A 111 -11.38 -10.53 15.74
N ALA A 112 -10.85 -10.65 14.52
CA ALA A 112 -11.54 -10.26 13.30
C ALA A 112 -12.57 -11.31 12.81
N GLY A 113 -12.71 -12.44 13.51
CA GLY A 113 -13.62 -13.53 13.17
C GLY A 113 -13.06 -14.55 12.18
N GLY A 114 -11.76 -14.46 11.86
CA GLY A 114 -11.06 -15.47 11.05
C GLY A 114 -10.56 -16.64 11.89
N PHE A 115 -9.96 -17.62 11.23
CA PHE A 115 -9.29 -18.76 11.87
C PHE A 115 -7.99 -19.11 11.15
N ILE A 116 -7.17 -19.97 11.77
CA ILE A 116 -5.95 -20.49 11.16
C ILE A 116 -6.05 -22.00 11.06
N HIS A 117 -5.82 -22.53 9.87
CA HIS A 117 -5.79 -23.96 9.60
C HIS A 117 -4.54 -24.30 8.78
N ALA A 118 -3.72 -25.24 9.26
CA ALA A 118 -2.47 -25.64 8.61
C ALA A 118 -1.56 -24.45 8.21
N GLY A 119 -1.42 -23.46 9.10
CA GLY A 119 -0.60 -22.27 8.86
C GLY A 119 -1.22 -21.25 7.89
N ARG A 120 -2.49 -21.43 7.50
CA ARG A 120 -3.20 -20.54 6.55
C ARG A 120 -4.40 -19.87 7.20
N VAL A 121 -4.54 -18.57 6.97
CA VAL A 121 -5.70 -17.74 7.29
C VAL A 121 -6.91 -18.26 6.54
N ASN A 122 -7.97 -18.58 7.27
CA ASN A 122 -9.20 -19.20 6.79
C ASN A 122 -8.94 -20.44 5.89
N GLY A 123 -7.80 -21.13 6.10
CA GLY A 123 -7.38 -22.27 5.28
C GLY A 123 -6.86 -21.93 3.88
N SER A 124 -6.84 -20.65 3.48
CA SER A 124 -6.49 -20.22 2.12
C SER A 124 -5.11 -19.55 2.05
N LEU A 125 -4.93 -18.43 2.76
CA LEU A 125 -3.77 -17.56 2.60
C LEU A 125 -2.69 -17.84 3.66
N ASN A 126 -1.44 -18.07 3.26
CA ASN A 126 -0.30 -18.29 4.17
C ASN A 126 0.39 -16.99 4.65
N LEU A 127 -0.25 -15.85 4.44
CA LEU A 127 0.20 -14.51 4.83
C LEU A 127 -0.76 -13.90 5.83
N ALA A 128 -0.24 -13.15 6.79
CA ALA A 128 -1.07 -12.36 7.71
C ALA A 128 -1.24 -10.90 7.27
N ARG A 129 -0.30 -10.37 6.49
CA ARG A 129 -0.32 -8.98 6.00
C ARG A 129 -0.02 -8.93 4.52
N ALA A 130 -0.75 -8.09 3.80
CA ALA A 130 -0.61 -7.89 2.36
C ALA A 130 -1.33 -6.61 1.91
N ILE A 131 -0.88 -6.01 0.81
CA ILE A 131 -1.65 -5.04 0.02
C ILE A 131 -2.54 -5.83 -0.93
N GLY A 132 -3.78 -5.39 -1.19
CA GLY A 132 -4.76 -6.19 -1.92
C GLY A 132 -5.43 -7.23 -1.01
N ASP A 133 -5.86 -8.38 -1.56
CA ASP A 133 -6.60 -9.43 -0.83
C ASP A 133 -7.88 -8.90 -0.16
N MET A 134 -8.70 -8.13 -0.90
CA MET A 134 -9.85 -7.45 -0.32
C MET A 134 -10.92 -8.39 0.25
N GLU A 135 -10.97 -9.65 -0.17
CA GLU A 135 -11.88 -10.65 0.39
C GLU A 135 -11.68 -10.86 1.90
N PHE A 136 -10.47 -10.61 2.43
CA PHE A 136 -10.14 -10.73 3.85
C PHE A 136 -10.33 -9.42 4.64
N LYS A 137 -10.80 -8.34 3.97
CA LYS A 137 -10.83 -6.97 4.52
C LYS A 137 -12.21 -6.30 4.45
N GLN A 138 -13.27 -7.11 4.36
CA GLN A 138 -14.66 -6.63 4.21
C GLN A 138 -15.41 -6.42 5.53
N ASN A 139 -14.76 -6.57 6.69
CA ASN A 139 -15.47 -6.39 7.96
C ASN A 139 -15.73 -4.90 8.21
N LYS A 140 -16.97 -4.47 7.97
CA LYS A 140 -17.44 -3.07 8.09
C LYS A 140 -17.37 -2.50 9.51
N PHE A 141 -17.23 -3.35 10.52
CA PHE A 141 -17.17 -2.94 11.94
C PHE A 141 -15.72 -2.80 12.45
N LEU A 142 -14.74 -3.14 11.63
CA LEU A 142 -13.33 -3.06 11.97
C LEU A 142 -12.64 -2.02 11.11
N SER A 143 -11.68 -1.31 11.70
CA SER A 143 -10.77 -0.45 10.97
C SER A 143 -9.85 -1.26 10.05
N ALA A 144 -9.24 -0.62 9.07
CA ALA A 144 -8.42 -1.27 8.04
C ALA A 144 -7.27 -2.10 8.64
N GLU A 145 -6.69 -1.63 9.75
CA GLU A 145 -5.59 -2.30 10.44
C GLU A 145 -6.00 -3.53 11.25
N LYS A 146 -7.30 -3.67 11.57
CA LYS A 146 -7.87 -4.74 12.39
C LYS A 146 -8.55 -5.85 11.57
N GLN A 147 -8.48 -5.78 10.25
CA GLN A 147 -9.00 -6.81 9.36
C GLN A 147 -8.24 -8.14 9.53
N ILE A 148 -8.80 -9.24 9.02
CA ILE A 148 -8.19 -10.58 9.09
C ILE A 148 -6.77 -10.54 8.49
N VAL A 149 -6.67 -10.02 7.27
CA VAL A 149 -5.42 -9.64 6.63
C VAL A 149 -5.33 -8.12 6.63
N THR A 150 -4.19 -7.56 6.99
CA THR A 150 -4.01 -6.09 7.05
C THR A 150 -2.92 -5.61 6.10
N ALA A 151 -3.07 -4.39 5.57
CA ALA A 151 -2.00 -3.71 4.84
C ALA A 151 -1.13 -2.83 5.75
N ASN A 152 -1.43 -2.78 7.06
CA ASN A 152 -0.69 -1.97 8.02
C ASN A 152 0.74 -2.52 8.20
N PRO A 153 1.79 -1.75 7.87
CA PRO A 153 3.16 -2.23 8.00
C PRO A 153 3.68 -2.10 9.43
N ASP A 154 4.61 -2.98 9.80
CA ASP A 154 5.53 -2.68 10.91
C ASP A 154 6.64 -1.76 10.38
N ILE A 155 6.97 -0.71 11.14
CA ILE A 155 7.97 0.30 10.75
C ILE A 155 9.12 0.29 11.75
N ASN A 156 10.35 0.16 11.23
CA ASN A 156 11.58 0.28 11.98
C ASN A 156 12.42 1.43 11.42
N THR A 157 13.01 2.25 12.29
CA THR A 157 13.86 3.38 11.89
C THR A 157 15.22 3.20 12.55
N VAL A 158 16.27 3.25 11.74
CA VAL A 158 17.66 3.12 12.20
C VAL A 158 18.50 4.27 11.67
N GLU A 159 19.41 4.77 12.49
CA GLU A 159 20.48 5.65 12.02
C GLU A 159 21.59 4.78 11.44
N LEU A 160 21.97 5.11 10.20
CA LEU A 160 23.09 4.49 9.51
C LEU A 160 24.41 4.93 10.15
N CYS A 161 25.44 4.11 10.05
CA CYS A 161 26.78 4.50 10.45
C CYS A 161 27.82 3.88 9.52
N ASP A 162 29.08 4.30 9.65
CA ASP A 162 30.19 3.82 8.82
C ASP A 162 30.45 2.31 8.93
N ASP A 163 29.85 1.67 9.93
CA ASP A 163 29.92 0.23 10.13
C ASP A 163 28.88 -0.55 9.28
N ASP A 164 27.91 0.12 8.66
CA ASP A 164 26.92 -0.47 7.76
C ASP A 164 27.50 -0.69 6.36
N GLU A 165 27.46 -1.92 5.87
CA GLU A 165 28.15 -2.31 4.64
C GLU A 165 27.19 -2.38 3.44
N PHE A 166 26.04 -3.04 3.64
CA PHE A 166 24.99 -3.18 2.61
C PHE A 166 23.68 -3.65 3.25
N MET A 167 22.58 -3.53 2.51
CA MET A 167 21.30 -4.11 2.88
C MET A 167 20.78 -5.05 1.78
N VAL A 168 20.00 -6.04 2.18
CA VAL A 168 19.33 -7.00 1.30
C VAL A 168 17.83 -6.90 1.55
N LEU A 169 17.08 -6.70 0.48
CA LEU A 169 15.63 -6.86 0.45
C LEU A 169 15.32 -8.02 -0.49
N ALA A 170 14.61 -9.03 0.00
CA ALA A 170 14.21 -10.16 -0.83
C ALA A 170 12.86 -10.73 -0.38
N CYS A 171 12.20 -11.46 -1.29
CA CYS A 171 11.02 -12.24 -0.99
C CYS A 171 11.37 -13.55 -0.26
N ASP A 172 10.33 -14.23 0.22
CA ASP A 172 10.41 -15.53 0.90
C ASP A 172 11.17 -16.62 0.11
N GLY A 173 11.17 -16.57 -1.23
CA GLY A 173 11.91 -17.50 -2.08
C GLY A 173 13.44 -17.51 -1.86
N ILE A 174 14.00 -16.45 -1.27
CA ILE A 174 15.42 -16.42 -0.84
C ILE A 174 15.57 -16.83 0.63
N TRP A 175 14.61 -16.49 1.49
CA TRP A 175 14.73 -16.68 2.94
C TRP A 175 14.34 -18.06 3.44
N TYR A 176 13.59 -18.82 2.64
CA TYR A 176 13.07 -20.14 2.98
C TYR A 176 13.58 -21.24 2.03
N SER A 177 14.71 -21.01 1.35
CA SER A 177 15.39 -21.98 0.48
C SER A 177 16.06 -23.11 1.24
#